data_AF-A0A6J5CYU2-F1
#
_entry.id   AF-A0A6J5CYU2-F1
#
_cell.length_a   1.000
_cell.length_b   1.000
_cell.length_c   1.000
_cell.angle_alpha   90.00
_cell.angle_beta   90.00
_cell.angle_gamma   90.00
#
_symmetry.space_group_name_H-M   'P 1'
#
loop_
_entity.id
_entity.type
_entity.pdbx_description
1 polymer ?
#
loop_
_entity_poly.entity_id
_entity_poly.type
_entity_poly.pdbx_seq_one_letter_code
_entity_poly.pdbx_strand_id
1 'polypeptide(L)' 'MRHLLIVALWIPSSACFAASNCDQVKNNCVESYKGNVKACGDSADRRAGICRAAAYNKYIECLRAGGCDE' A
#
# COMPACT_ATOMS: atom_id res chain seq x y z
N MET A 1 -47.28 -15.78 11.55
CA MET A 1 -46.55 -15.17 10.40
C MET A 1 -46.19 -13.76 10.83
N ARG A 2 -44.96 -13.26 10.88
CA ARG A 2 -43.71 -13.58 10.18
C ARG A 2 -42.61 -13.08 11.13
N HIS A 3 -41.72 -13.96 11.59
CA HIS A 3 -40.63 -13.58 12.50
C HIS A 3 -39.67 -12.61 11.79
N LEU A 4 -39.48 -11.45 12.42
CA LEU A 4 -38.35 -10.55 12.18
C LEU A 4 -37.07 -11.29 12.55
N LEU A 5 -36.23 -11.64 11.58
CA LEU A 5 -34.85 -12.06 11.81
C LEU A 5 -33.94 -11.06 11.12
N ILE A 6 -33.57 -10.04 11.89
CA ILE A 6 -32.39 -9.22 11.69
C ILE A 6 -31.20 -10.14 11.94
N VAL A 7 -30.64 -10.72 10.88
CA VAL A 7 -29.31 -11.33 10.97
C VAL A 7 -28.31 -10.23 10.64
N ALA A 8 -27.93 -9.51 11.69
CA ALA A 8 -26.72 -8.73 11.70
C ALA A 8 -25.54 -9.71 11.54
N LEU A 9 -25.12 -9.91 10.28
CA LEU A 9 -23.84 -10.53 9.98
C LEU A 9 -22.76 -9.55 10.43
N TRP A 10 -22.39 -9.70 11.71
CA TRP A 10 -21.08 -9.36 12.21
C TRP A 10 -20.05 -9.97 11.25
N ILE A 11 -19.43 -9.13 10.43
CA ILE A 11 -18.18 -9.45 9.76
C ILE A 11 -17.09 -8.93 10.68
N PRO A 12 -16.55 -9.73 11.63
CA PRO A 12 -15.31 -9.37 12.29
C PRO A 12 -14.19 -9.63 11.29
N SER A 13 -14.06 -8.79 10.27
CA SER A 13 -12.84 -8.72 9.47
C SER A 13 -11.85 -7.84 10.21
N SER A 14 -11.50 -8.28 11.42
CA SER A 14 -10.19 -8.07 12.02
C SER A 14 -9.16 -8.77 11.12
N ALA A 15 -8.97 -8.26 9.91
CA ALA A 15 -7.92 -8.66 9.00
C ALA A 15 -6.58 -8.09 9.50
N CYS A 16 -6.22 -8.42 10.74
CA CYS A 16 -4.84 -8.49 11.15
C CYS A 16 -4.26 -9.76 10.51
N PHE A 17 -4.00 -9.72 9.21
CA PHE A 17 -3.15 -10.72 8.56
C PHE A 17 -1.70 -10.33 8.81
N ALA A 18 -1.20 -10.68 9.99
CA ALA A 18 0.23 -10.78 10.22
C ALA A 18 0.75 -11.99 9.42
N ALA A 19 1.56 -11.72 8.39
CA ALA A 19 2.37 -12.64 7.59
C ALA A 19 1.63 -13.65 6.67
N SER A 20 1.17 -13.21 5.48
CA SER A 20 1.09 -14.11 4.29
C SER A 20 1.15 -13.44 2.91
N ASN A 21 1.14 -12.12 2.81
CA ASN A 21 0.95 -11.43 1.54
C ASN A 21 2.03 -10.38 1.24
N CYS A 22 3.28 -10.59 1.68
CA CYS A 22 4.37 -9.67 1.37
C CYS A 22 4.58 -9.44 -0.12
N ASP A 23 4.23 -10.42 -0.97
CA ASP A 23 4.20 -10.23 -2.42
C ASP A 23 3.14 -9.18 -2.84
N GLN A 24 1.93 -9.27 -2.29
CA GLN A 24 0.86 -8.29 -2.52
C GLN A 24 1.21 -6.91 -1.95
N VAL A 25 1.82 -6.84 -0.76
CA VAL A 25 2.31 -5.59 -0.18
C VAL A 25 3.38 -4.98 -1.08
N LYS A 26 4.40 -5.76 -1.48
CA LYS A 26 5.45 -5.33 -2.40
C LYS A 26 4.85 -4.83 -3.71
N ASN A 27 3.91 -5.56 -4.31
CA ASN A 27 3.23 -5.16 -5.55
C ASN A 27 2.46 -3.84 -5.37
N ASN A 28 1.68 -3.68 -4.30
CA ASN A 28 0.97 -2.43 -4.02
C ASN A 28 1.93 -1.25 -3.80
N CYS A 29 3.01 -1.46 -3.05
CA CYS A 29 4.03 -0.44 -2.81
C CYS A 29 4.77 -0.07 -4.11
N VAL A 30 5.05 -1.04 -5.00
CA VAL A 30 5.66 -0.81 -6.31
C VAL A 30 4.74 -0.01 -7.24
N GLU A 31 3.45 -0.31 -7.29
CA GLU A 31 2.49 0.43 -8.10
C GLU A 31 2.37 1.89 -7.63
N SER A 32 2.32 2.10 -6.30
CA SER A 32 2.36 3.45 -5.71
C SER A 32 3.68 4.17 -6.03
N TYR A 33 4.82 3.49 -5.93
CA TYR A 33 6.13 4.01 -6.29
C TYR A 33 6.19 4.48 -7.76
N LYS A 34 5.74 3.63 -8.71
CA LYS A 34 5.69 3.99 -10.13
C LYS A 34 4.81 5.21 -10.38
N GLY A 35 3.66 5.30 -9.73
CA GLY A 35 2.77 6.46 -9.80
C GLY A 35 3.46 7.74 -9.32
N ASN A 36 4.15 7.68 -8.19
CA ASN A 36 4.91 8.80 -7.63
C ASN A 36 6.08 9.21 -8.55
N VAL A 37 6.84 8.25 -9.08
CA VAL A 37 7.94 8.52 -10.03
C VAL A 37 7.41 9.15 -11.32
N LYS A 38 6.29 8.67 -11.85
CA LYS A 38 5.65 9.26 -13.04
C LYS A 38 5.19 10.70 -12.78
N ALA A 39 4.69 10.99 -11.57
CA ALA A 39 4.32 12.35 -11.18
C ALA A 39 5.53 13.30 -11.05
N CYS A 40 6.73 12.76 -10.80
CA CYS A 40 7.97 13.54 -10.80
C CYS A 40 8.42 14.01 -12.20
N GLY A 41 7.85 13.42 -13.26
CA GLY A 41 8.22 13.68 -14.65
C GLY A 41 9.54 12.99 -15.05
N ASP A 42 9.80 12.96 -16.36
CA ASP A 42 10.95 12.27 -16.96
C ASP A 42 12.20 13.15 -17.09
N SER A 43 12.13 14.41 -16.66
CA SER A 43 13.27 15.32 -16.77
C SER A 43 14.48 14.87 -15.94
N ALA A 44 15.69 15.19 -16.42
CA ALA A 44 16.94 14.94 -15.71
C ALA A 44 17.28 16.04 -14.69
N ASP A 45 16.37 16.99 -14.45
CA ASP A 45 16.60 18.10 -13.53
C ASP A 45 16.79 17.63 -12.10
N ARG A 46 17.58 18.38 -11.33
CA ARG A 46 17.82 18.14 -9.90
C ARG A 46 16.53 17.96 -9.10
N ARG A 47 15.46 18.67 -9.47
CA ARG A 47 14.16 18.61 -8.81
C ARG A 47 13.45 17.27 -9.04
N ALA A 48 13.53 16.73 -10.26
CA ALA A 48 13.01 15.39 -10.58
C ALA A 48 13.80 14.32 -9.81
N GLY A 49 15.13 14.47 -9.70
CA GLY A 49 15.97 13.60 -8.87
C GLY A 49 15.55 13.55 -7.40
N ILE A 50 15.34 14.71 -6.77
CA ILE A 50 14.86 14.81 -5.37
C ILE A 50 13.47 14.19 -5.23
N CYS A 51 12.58 14.42 -6.20
CA CYS A 51 11.23 13.85 -6.18
C CYS A 51 11.25 12.31 -6.24
N ARG A 52 12.07 11.72 -7.11
CA ARG A 52 12.23 10.25 -7.21
C ARG A 52 12.83 9.66 -5.93
N ALA A 53 13.77 10.36 -5.29
CA ALA A 53 14.30 9.95 -3.99
C ALA A 53 13.22 9.98 -2.89
N ALA A 54 12.37 10.99 -2.88
CA ALA A 54 11.22 11.04 -1.97
C ALA A 54 10.20 9.92 -2.25
N ALA A 55 9.94 9.59 -3.52
CA ALA A 55 9.11 8.46 -3.90
C ALA A 55 9.70 7.12 -3.41
N TYR A 56 11.02 6.97 -3.48
CA TYR A 56 11.72 5.79 -2.96
C TYR A 56 11.61 5.70 -1.43
N ASN A 57 11.77 6.81 -0.70
CA ASN A 57 11.56 6.79 0.75
C ASN A 57 10.15 6.33 1.14
N LYS A 58 9.12 6.82 0.43
CA LYS A 58 7.73 6.36 0.62
C LYS A 58 7.54 4.88 0.32
N TYR A 59 8.26 4.35 -0.68
CA TYR A 59 8.25 2.92 -0.99
C TYR A 59 8.79 2.09 0.18
N ILE A 60 9.92 2.48 0.77
CA ILE A 60 10.49 1.82 1.95
C ILE A 60 9.54 1.92 3.16
N GLU A 61 8.95 3.10 3.40
CA GLU A 61 7.93 3.27 4.45
C GLU A 61 6.73 2.35 4.26
N CYS A 62 6.28 2.15 3.01
CA CYS A 62 5.19 1.24 2.66
C CYS A 62 5.54 -0.23 2.98
N LEU A 63 6.75 -0.67 2.63
CA LEU A 63 7.23 -2.02 2.97
C LEU A 63 7.30 -2.24 4.48
N ARG A 64 7.84 -1.27 5.22
CA ARG A 64 7.92 -1.29 6.69
C ARG A 64 6.55 -1.34 7.35
N ALA A 65 5.61 -0.50 6.87
CA ALA A 65 4.24 -0.50 7.38
C ALA A 65 3.54 -1.84 7.14
N GLY A 66 3.87 -2.54 6.05
CA GLY A 66 3.37 -3.87 5.76
C GLY A 66 4.10 -5.02 6.48
N GLY A 67 5.13 -4.73 7.27
CA GLY A 67 5.94 -5.75 7.93
C GLY A 67 6.75 -6.63 6.96
N CYS A 68 7.09 -6.09 5.79
CA CYS A 68 7.80 -6.78 4.70
C CYS A 68 9.16 -6.13 4.39
N ASP A 69 9.68 -5.34 5.34
CA ASP A 69 11.09 -4.90 5.37
C ASP A 69 11.89 -6.14 5.80
N GLU A 70 12.62 -6.74 4.86
CA GLU A 70 13.56 -7.83 5.14
C GLU A 70 14.76 -7.35 5.96
#